data_AF-A0A660YBN2-F1
#
_entry.id   AF-A0A660YBN2-F1
#
_cell.length_a   1.000
_cell.length_b   1.000
_cell.length_c   1.000
_cell.angle_alpha   90.00
_cell.angle_beta   90.00
_cell.angle_gamma   90.00
#
_symmetry.space_group_name_H-M   'P 1'
#
loop_
_entity.id
_entity.type
_entity.pdbx_description
1 polymer ?
#
loop_
_entity_poly.entity_id
_entity_poly.type
_entity_poly.pdbx_seq_one_letter_code
_entity_poly.pdbx_strand_id
1 'polypeptide(L)' 'GVFSLRSPVRPNPIGLTRVRLLRRDGNVLVVQGLDALEGSPVLDIKPWIEGTEG' A
#
# COMPACT_ATOMS: atom_id res chain seq x y z
N GLY A 1 -6.54 19.66 -8.45
CA GLY A 1 -7.73 18.78 -8.59
C GLY A 1 -7.44 17.44 -7.93
N VAL A 2 -8.37 16.47 -7.95
CA VAL A 2 -8.22 15.18 -7.23
C VAL A 2 -6.95 14.41 -7.61
N PHE A 3 -6.50 14.48 -8.86
CA PHE A 3 -5.25 13.85 -9.32
C PHE A 3 -3.96 14.52 -8.83
N SER A 4 -4.06 15.75 -8.33
CA SER A 4 -2.94 16.47 -7.73
C SER A 4 -2.80 16.17 -6.22
N LEU A 5 -3.64 15.27 -5.68
CA LEU A 5 -3.73 14.95 -4.26
C LEU A 5 -3.62 13.43 -4.04
N ARG A 6 -3.32 13.03 -2.81
CA ARG A 6 -3.49 11.64 -2.34
C ARG A 6 -4.85 11.41 -1.67
N SER A 7 -5.91 12.02 -2.20
CA SER A 7 -7.27 11.89 -1.65
C SER A 7 -7.73 10.43 -1.68
N PRO A 8 -8.35 9.89 -0.62
CA PRO A 8 -9.04 8.59 -0.69
C PRO A 8 -10.28 8.65 -1.59
N VAL A 9 -10.90 9.83 -1.72
CA VAL A 9 -12.04 10.07 -2.63
C VAL A 9 -11.51 10.36 -4.03
N ARG A 10 -11.55 9.36 -4.90
CA ARG A 10 -11.10 9.41 -6.31
C ARG A 10 -11.91 8.40 -7.16
N PRO A 11 -11.97 8.54 -8.50
CA PRO A 11 -12.78 7.63 -9.34
C PRO A 11 -12.48 6.14 -9.15
N ASN A 12 -11.20 5.80 -8.93
CA ASN A 12 -10.75 4.45 -8.60
C ASN A 12 -10.06 4.48 -7.23
N PRO A 13 -10.71 4.11 -6.12
CA PRO A 13 -10.24 4.31 -4.74
C PRO A 13 -9.12 3.33 -4.33
N ILE A 14 -8.02 3.34 -5.06
CA ILE A 14 -6.86 2.46 -4.87
C ILE A 14 -5.76 3.21 -4.12
N GLY A 15 -5.50 2.80 -2.88
CA GLY A 15 -4.37 3.30 -2.08
C GLY A 15 -3.04 2.68 -2.51
N LEU A 16 -1.95 3.42 -2.34
CA LEU A 16 -0.58 2.94 -2.55
C LEU A 16 0.29 3.38 -1.38
N THR A 17 0.84 2.39 -0.66
CA THR A 17 1.60 2.64 0.56
C THR A 17 2.82 1.72 0.57
N ARG A 18 4.01 2.30 0.71
CA ARG A 18 5.24 1.54 0.95
C ARG A 18 5.30 1.18 2.42
N VAL A 19 5.38 -0.11 2.70
CA VAL A 19 5.46 -0.64 4.07
C VAL A 19 6.80 -1.32 4.32
N ARG A 20 7.22 -1.38 5.58
CA ARG A 20 8.32 -2.25 6.00
C ARG A 20 7.75 -3.62 6.35
N LEU A 21 8.23 -4.66 5.67
CA LEU A 21 7.95 -6.05 6.06
C LEU A 21 8.72 -6.38 7.35
N LEU A 22 8.00 -6.79 8.40
CA LEU A 22 8.58 -7.19 9.68
C LEU A 22 8.74 -8.71 9.76
N ARG A 23 7.70 -9.45 9.35
CA ARG A 23 7.69 -10.93 9.35
C ARG A 23 6.67 -11.48 8.37
N ARG A 24 6.90 -12.71 7.92
CA ARG A 24 5.93 -13.52 7.16
C ARG A 24 5.58 -14.78 7.92
N ASP A 25 4.27 -15.03 8.06
CA ASP A 25 3.70 -16.20 8.69
C ASP A 25 2.75 -16.90 7.70
N GLY A 26 3.29 -17.80 6.89
CA GLY A 26 2.53 -18.45 5.82
C GLY A 26 2.00 -17.43 4.80
N ASN A 27 0.68 -17.22 4.81
CA ASN A 27 -0.04 -16.26 3.96
C ASN A 27 -0.30 -14.89 4.64
N VAL A 28 0.20 -14.69 5.87
CA VAL A 28 0.08 -13.42 6.60
C VAL A 28 1.41 -12.66 6.55
N LEU A 29 1.34 -11.37 6.22
CA LEU A 29 2.48 -10.45 6.28
C LEU A 29 2.26 -9.46 7.41
N VAL A 30 3.18 -9.45 8.38
CA VAL A 30 3.20 -8.45 9.44
C VAL A 30 4.06 -7.29 8.96
N VAL A 31 3.45 -6.10 8.86
CA VAL A 31 4.09 -4.92 8.26
C VAL A 31 3.95 -3.69 9.15
N GLN A 32 4.82 -2.70 8.94
CA GLN A 32 4.76 -1.39 9.58
C GLN A 32 4.55 -0.28 8.55
N GLY A 33 3.69 0.69 8.88
CA GLY A 33 3.45 1.88 8.07
C GLY A 33 2.28 1.79 7.08
N LEU A 34 1.41 0.78 7.20
CA LEU A 34 0.17 0.71 6.44
C LEU A 34 -0.84 1.74 6.98
N ASP A 35 -1.45 2.51 6.09
CA ASP A 35 -2.42 3.59 6.38
C ASP A 35 -3.85 3.22 5.94
N ALA A 36 -4.12 1.93 5.76
CA ALA A 36 -5.44 1.39 5.43
C ALA A 36 -6.25 1.08 6.69
N LEU A 37 -7.57 1.23 6.60
CA LEU A 37 -8.49 0.82 7.66
C LEU A 37 -8.54 -0.70 7.78
N GLU A 38 -8.86 -1.20 8.97
CA GLU A 38 -9.10 -2.63 9.18
C GLU A 38 -10.16 -3.16 8.21
N GLY A 39 -9.93 -4.35 7.64
CA GLY A 39 -10.80 -4.95 6.63
C GLY A 39 -10.66 -4.38 5.21
N SER A 40 -9.80 -3.38 4.99
CA SER A 40 -9.54 -2.86 3.64
C SER A 40 -8.99 -3.98 2.73
N PRO A 41 -9.52 -4.17 1.52
CA PRO A 41 -9.09 -5.25 0.64
C PRO A 41 -7.68 -4.99 0.08
N VAL A 42 -6.86 -6.04 0.05
CA VAL A 42 -5.56 -6.02 -0.62
C VAL A 42 -5.75 -6.42 -2.08
N LEU A 43 -5.40 -5.52 -3.00
CA LEU A 43 -5.50 -5.78 -4.44
C LEU A 43 -4.22 -6.39 -5.02
N ASP A 44 -3.05 -5.94 -4.53
CA ASP A 44 -1.75 -6.30 -5.11
C ASP A 44 -0.62 -6.06 -4.10
N ILE A 45 0.49 -6.78 -4.27
CA ILE A 45 1.72 -6.67 -3.46
C ILE A 45 2.91 -6.75 -4.41
N LYS A 46 3.83 -5.79 -4.32
CA LYS A 46 5.06 -5.76 -5.13
C LYS A 46 6.30 -5.54 -4.26
N PRO A 47 7.45 -6.14 -4.62
CA PRO A 47 8.69 -5.86 -3.92
C PRO A 47 9.11 -4.41 -4.16
N TRP A 48 9.66 -3.79 -3.11
CA TRP A 48 10.35 -2.52 -3.27
C TRP A 48 11.77 -2.76 -3.78
N ILE A 49 12.11 -2.17 -4.93
CA ILE A 49 13.44 -2.29 -5.55
C ILE A 49 14.07 -0.90 -5.54
N GLU A 50 15.16 -0.74 -4.78
CA GLU A 50 15.90 0.52 -4.75
C GLU A 50 16.41 0.92 -6.15
N GLY A 51 16.28 2.19 -6.51
CA GLY A 51 16.72 2.72 -7.80
C GLY A 51 15.74 2.53 -8.98
N THR A 52 14.53 2.01 -8.73
CA THR A 52 13.47 1.92 -9.77
C THR A 52 12.40 3.02 -9.67
N GLU A 53 12.56 3.98 -8.76
CA GLU A 53 11.72 5.18 -8.74
C GLU A 53 12.34 6.28 -9.59
N GLY A 54 11.50 6.96 -10.38
CA GLY A 54 11.85 8.21 -11.06
C GLY A 54 11.87 9.40 -10.13
#